data_AF-A0A7C7NN33-F1
#
_entry.id   AF-A0A7C7NN33-F1
#
_cell.length_a   1.000
_cell.length_b   1.000
_cell.length_c   1.000
_cell.angle_alpha   90.00
_cell.angle_beta   90.00
_cell.angle_gamma   90.00
#
_symmetry.space_group_name_H-M   'P 1'
#
loop_
_entity.id
_entity.type
_entity.pdbx_description
1 polymer ?
#
loop_
_entity_poly.entity_id
_entity_poly.type
_entity_poly.pdbx_seq_one_letter_code
_entity_poly.pdbx_strand_id
1 'polypeptide(L)'
;MVRAHGVSCDVRRRLVRRTFRGPEAPSVNFAIGVDGGGTWTRAVVVNKDGYELGRGEATGAVVTTHEPEAAAAAVCHAVDLAFANASLSAPGDILWAGLAGAGHDEARRAIEDALAKTGVAESVVVGTDVEVAFHDAFDSGPGIMLVAGTGSIAWARRLDGTVVSVGGWGQHMGDEGSGYQIGRDALRCIARAEDGREKPTALCDLILGHHGFEDVQSLVGWIGTASKREVAALVPFVTKAAGQGDRASKRILQFAVQGLRGHLEAILEVSGPWVDQPAIIALSGGLVWRGGPLRDELTGVVEGCGLEILNRDLDPALGAARLAVEQGLSNRQ
;
A
#
# COMPACT_ATOMS: atom_id res chain seq x y z
N MET A 1 -14.52 82.48 -5.70
CA MET A 1 -13.26 83.24 -5.47
C MET A 1 -12.22 82.26 -4.94
N VAL A 2 -11.62 81.40 -5.77
CA VAL A 2 -10.43 81.66 -6.63
C VAL A 2 -9.33 82.44 -5.91
N ARG A 3 -8.29 81.73 -5.46
CA ARG A 3 -6.90 82.10 -5.70
C ARG A 3 -6.04 80.84 -5.75
N ALA A 4 -5.61 80.54 -6.96
CA ALA A 4 -4.59 79.56 -7.29
C ALA A 4 -3.20 80.14 -6.98
N HIS A 5 -2.27 79.29 -6.53
CA HIS A 5 -0.84 79.47 -6.73
C HIS A 5 -0.31 78.13 -7.23
N GLY A 6 0.07 78.10 -8.50
CA GLY A 6 0.85 77.01 -9.07
C GLY A 6 2.34 77.24 -8.81
N VAL A 7 3.07 76.17 -8.57
CA VAL A 7 4.47 76.06 -8.95
C VAL A 7 4.67 74.66 -9.54
N SER A 8 4.97 74.66 -10.83
CA SER A 8 5.51 73.52 -11.58
C SER A 8 6.97 73.32 -11.20
N CYS A 9 7.38 72.09 -10.93
CA CYS A 9 8.76 71.67 -11.11
C CYS A 9 8.80 70.17 -11.43
N ASP A 10 9.02 69.87 -12.70
CA ASP A 10 9.32 68.55 -13.24
C ASP A 10 10.79 68.23 -12.95
N VAL A 11 11.05 67.19 -12.16
CA VAL A 11 12.37 66.57 -12.06
C VAL A 11 12.22 65.05 -12.15
N ARG A 12 12.52 64.53 -13.34
CA ARG A 12 12.71 63.11 -13.61
C ARG A 12 13.89 62.53 -12.84
N ARG A 13 13.77 61.22 -12.54
CA ARG A 13 14.77 60.20 -12.14
C ARG A 13 14.95 59.96 -10.63
N ARG A 14 14.45 58.81 -10.14
CA ARG A 14 15.26 57.57 -10.01
C ARG A 14 14.40 56.38 -9.55
N LEU A 15 14.56 55.27 -10.27
CA LEU A 15 14.30 53.91 -9.81
C LEU A 15 14.92 53.70 -8.42
N VAL A 16 14.15 53.25 -7.43
CA VAL A 16 14.61 52.24 -6.46
C VAL A 16 13.41 51.40 -6.05
N ARG A 17 13.31 50.19 -6.63
CA ARG A 17 12.59 49.07 -6.02
C ARG A 17 13.27 48.75 -4.70
N ARG A 18 12.53 48.78 -3.60
CA ARG A 18 12.92 48.10 -2.35
C ARG A 18 11.70 47.45 -1.71
N THR A 19 11.31 46.32 -2.28
CA THR A 19 10.65 45.26 -1.52
C THR A 19 11.76 44.52 -0.77
N PHE A 20 11.93 44.80 0.51
CA PHE A 20 12.60 43.87 1.42
C PHE A 20 11.59 42.75 1.70
N ARG A 21 11.59 41.72 0.86
CA ARG A 21 11.22 40.38 1.34
C ARG A 21 12.51 39.83 1.97
N GLY A 22 12.47 39.55 3.26
CA GLY A 22 13.48 38.69 3.88
C GLY A 22 13.51 37.34 3.16
N PRO A 23 14.52 36.48 3.40
CA PRO A 23 14.53 35.15 2.82
C PRO A 23 13.22 34.46 3.18
N GLU A 24 12.37 34.20 2.18
CA GLU A 24 11.26 33.26 2.33
C GLU A 24 11.88 31.97 2.86
N ALA A 25 11.37 31.46 3.98
CA ALA A 25 11.75 30.14 4.47
C ALA A 25 11.62 29.16 3.29
N PRO A 26 12.59 28.25 3.06
CA PRO A 26 12.59 27.44 1.85
C PRO A 26 11.30 26.63 1.81
N SER A 27 10.35 26.95 0.92
CA SER A 27 9.19 26.07 0.68
C SER A 27 9.70 24.66 0.39
N VAL A 28 9.02 23.61 0.86
CA VAL A 28 9.29 22.24 0.40
C VAL A 28 9.38 22.28 -1.12
N ASN A 29 10.56 22.07 -1.69
CA ASN A 29 10.76 22.10 -3.13
C ASN A 29 10.23 20.81 -3.72
N PHE A 30 10.46 19.67 -3.05
CA PHE A 30 9.87 18.40 -3.42
C PHE A 30 9.88 17.38 -2.28
N ALA A 31 8.76 16.67 -2.15
CA ALA A 31 8.56 15.58 -1.21
C ALA A 31 8.60 14.22 -1.91
N ILE A 32 8.91 13.17 -1.16
CA ILE A 32 9.07 11.81 -1.66
C ILE A 32 8.01 10.92 -1.01
N GLY A 33 7.23 10.24 -1.83
CA GLY A 33 6.32 9.19 -1.39
C GLY A 33 6.80 7.82 -1.84
N VAL A 34 6.78 6.84 -0.93
CA VAL A 34 7.18 5.47 -1.23
C VAL A 34 6.10 4.49 -0.80
N ASP A 35 5.77 3.56 -1.70
CA ASP A 35 4.97 2.36 -1.41
C ASP A 35 5.83 1.13 -1.68
N GLY A 36 6.14 0.38 -0.62
CA GLY A 36 7.07 -0.74 -0.64
C GLY A 36 6.41 -2.01 -0.15
N GLY A 37 6.34 -3.00 -1.04
CA GLY A 37 5.83 -4.33 -0.73
C GLY A 37 6.87 -5.43 -0.96
N GLY A 38 6.42 -6.68 -0.86
CA GLY A 38 7.29 -7.83 -1.15
C GLY A 38 7.74 -7.94 -2.59
N THR A 39 6.94 -7.44 -3.54
CA THR A 39 7.18 -7.59 -4.99
C THR A 39 7.93 -6.44 -5.59
N TRP A 40 7.51 -5.22 -5.27
CA TRP A 40 7.97 -4.00 -5.89
C TRP A 40 7.99 -2.90 -4.83
N THR A 41 8.76 -1.87 -5.13
CA THR A 41 8.81 -0.61 -4.39
C THR A 41 8.71 0.50 -5.40
N ARG A 42 7.73 1.37 -5.20
CA ARG A 42 7.47 2.52 -6.05
C ARG A 42 7.76 3.78 -5.27
N ALA A 43 8.55 4.66 -5.86
CA ALA A 43 8.79 5.99 -5.35
C ALA A 43 8.24 7.03 -6.31
N VAL A 44 7.66 8.08 -5.77
CA VAL A 44 7.25 9.28 -6.52
C VAL A 44 7.83 10.50 -5.86
N VAL A 45 8.24 11.46 -6.67
CA VAL A 45 8.69 12.78 -6.23
C VAL A 45 7.63 13.78 -6.64
N VAL A 46 7.14 14.58 -5.70
CA VAL A 46 6.10 15.59 -5.95
C VAL A 46 6.60 16.97 -5.53
N ASN A 47 6.11 18.03 -6.17
CA ASN A 47 6.33 19.39 -5.67
C ASN A 47 5.39 19.74 -4.49
N LYS A 48 5.52 20.94 -3.93
CA LYS A 48 4.66 21.43 -2.83
C LYS A 48 3.16 21.44 -3.10
N ASP A 49 2.77 21.49 -4.38
CA ASP A 49 1.37 21.52 -4.80
C ASP A 49 0.85 20.10 -5.06
N GLY A 50 1.68 19.06 -4.81
CA GLY A 50 1.34 17.66 -5.00
C GLY A 50 1.48 17.16 -6.45
N TYR A 51 2.05 17.95 -7.36
CA TYR A 51 2.27 17.52 -8.74
C TYR A 51 3.47 16.57 -8.83
N GLU A 52 3.27 15.41 -9.45
CA GLU A 52 4.31 14.42 -9.72
C GLU A 52 5.35 14.99 -10.70
N LEU A 53 6.62 14.97 -10.26
CA LEU A 53 7.80 15.39 -11.02
C LEU A 53 8.55 14.19 -11.61
N GLY A 54 8.50 13.04 -10.94
CA GLY A 54 9.13 11.81 -11.41
C GLY A 54 8.75 10.60 -10.57
N ARG A 55 8.92 9.42 -11.16
CA ARG A 55 8.58 8.13 -10.58
C ARG A 55 9.65 7.09 -10.85
N GLY A 56 9.89 6.22 -9.88
CA GLY A 56 10.79 5.09 -9.99
C GLY A 56 10.15 3.83 -9.45
N GLU A 57 10.49 2.68 -10.05
CA GLU A 57 10.07 1.37 -9.57
C GLU A 57 11.30 0.48 -9.47
N ALA A 58 11.46 -0.16 -8.31
CA ALA A 58 12.50 -1.15 -8.04
C ALA A 58 11.86 -2.42 -7.48
N THR A 59 12.62 -3.50 -7.40
CA THR A 59 12.15 -4.78 -6.86
C THR A 59 12.26 -4.80 -5.33
N GLY A 60 11.14 -5.11 -4.66
CA GLY A 60 11.06 -5.39 -3.22
C GLY A 60 11.34 -4.22 -2.27
N ALA A 61 10.77 -4.25 -1.07
CA ALA A 61 11.20 -3.55 0.16
C ALA A 61 10.37 -4.10 1.35
N VAL A 62 10.52 -5.39 1.65
CA VAL A 62 9.85 -5.95 2.84
C VAL A 62 10.54 -5.44 4.09
N VAL A 63 9.79 -4.86 5.02
CA VAL A 63 10.28 -4.58 6.36
C VAL A 63 10.48 -5.90 7.09
N THR A 64 11.72 -6.18 7.46
CA THR A 64 12.05 -7.24 8.40
C THR A 64 12.88 -6.67 9.53
N THR A 65 12.80 -7.29 10.71
CA THR A 65 13.64 -6.96 11.86
C THR A 65 15.11 -7.29 11.64
N HIS A 66 15.43 -8.11 10.64
CA HIS A 66 16.77 -8.68 10.47
C HIS A 66 17.61 -7.98 9.39
N GLU A 67 16.97 -7.28 8.45
CA GLU A 67 17.67 -6.65 7.30
C GLU A 67 17.14 -5.24 7.00
N PRO A 68 17.16 -4.31 7.98
CA PRO A 68 16.66 -2.95 7.76
C PRO A 68 17.44 -2.19 6.68
N GLU A 69 18.75 -2.45 6.54
CA GLU A 69 19.60 -1.86 5.50
C GLU A 69 19.22 -2.33 4.09
N ALA A 70 18.80 -3.59 3.93
CA ALA A 70 18.36 -4.11 2.63
C ALA A 70 17.05 -3.44 2.19
N ALA A 71 16.11 -3.26 3.12
CA ALA A 71 14.88 -2.51 2.86
C ALA A 71 15.17 -1.05 2.51
N ALA A 72 16.04 -0.38 3.28
CA ALA A 72 16.44 1.00 3.01
C ALA A 72 17.13 1.16 1.64
N ALA A 73 18.00 0.21 1.26
CA ALA A 73 18.66 0.21 -0.05
C ALA A 73 17.66 0.06 -1.19
N ALA A 74 16.66 -0.80 -1.04
CA ALA A 74 15.63 -0.98 -2.07
C ALA A 74 14.73 0.25 -2.23
N VAL A 75 14.39 0.91 -1.12
CA VAL A 75 13.71 2.22 -1.14
C VAL A 75 14.58 3.28 -1.82
N CYS A 76 15.86 3.40 -1.46
CA CYS A 76 16.77 4.37 -2.07
C CYS A 76 16.91 4.14 -3.58
N HIS A 77 17.00 2.88 -4.03
CA HIS A 77 17.05 2.56 -5.45
C HIS A 77 15.80 3.03 -6.20
N ALA A 78 14.59 2.82 -5.65
CA ALA A 78 13.36 3.34 -6.25
C ALA A 78 13.36 4.88 -6.30
N VAL A 79 13.84 5.54 -5.24
CA VAL A 79 13.93 7.00 -5.16
C VAL A 79 14.97 7.56 -6.15
N ASP A 80 16.13 6.92 -6.31
CA ASP A 80 17.16 7.32 -7.27
C ASP A 80 16.62 7.29 -8.71
N LEU A 81 15.83 6.26 -9.05
CA LEU A 81 15.14 6.19 -10.33
C LEU A 81 14.11 7.31 -10.50
N ALA A 82 13.36 7.66 -9.45
CA ALA A 82 12.42 8.77 -9.47
C ALA A 82 13.12 10.12 -9.66
N PHE A 83 14.24 10.35 -8.97
CA PHE A 83 15.07 11.54 -9.14
C PHE A 83 15.69 11.64 -10.53
N ALA A 84 16.22 10.54 -11.07
CA ALA A 84 16.74 10.52 -12.42
C ALA A 84 15.68 10.92 -13.46
N ASN A 85 14.46 10.38 -13.33
CA ASN A 85 13.34 10.71 -14.21
C ASN A 85 12.85 12.18 -14.05
N ALA A 86 13.00 12.75 -12.86
CA ALA A 86 12.67 14.16 -12.59
C ALA A 86 13.82 15.14 -12.91
N SER A 87 15.02 14.65 -13.26
CA SER A 87 16.26 15.47 -13.31
C SER A 87 16.55 16.21 -12.00
N LEU A 88 16.29 15.55 -10.86
CA LEU A 88 16.51 16.03 -9.51
C LEU A 88 17.64 15.25 -8.83
N SER A 89 18.00 15.65 -7.62
CA SER A 89 19.01 14.96 -6.80
C SER A 89 18.66 15.08 -5.32
N ALA A 90 19.12 14.12 -4.52
CA ALA A 90 18.98 14.12 -3.07
C ALA A 90 19.73 15.30 -2.41
N PRO A 91 19.36 15.69 -1.17
CA PRO A 91 18.20 15.19 -0.42
C PRO A 91 16.89 15.81 -0.91
N GLY A 92 15.79 15.05 -0.81
CA GLY A 92 14.44 15.65 -0.77
C GLY A 92 14.17 16.30 0.60
N ASP A 93 13.13 17.14 0.71
CA ASP A 93 12.83 17.77 1.99
C ASP A 93 12.27 16.76 3.01
N ILE A 94 11.42 15.86 2.56
CA ILE A 94 10.78 14.84 3.39
C ILE A 94 10.45 13.59 2.56
N LEU A 95 10.68 12.42 3.15
CA LEU A 95 10.29 11.12 2.62
C LEU A 95 9.29 10.47 3.56
N TRP A 96 8.16 10.02 3.01
CA TRP A 96 7.19 9.19 3.70
C TRP A 96 7.14 7.83 3.00
N ALA A 97 7.43 6.75 3.74
CA ALA A 97 7.46 5.39 3.22
C ALA A 97 6.39 4.51 3.86
N GLY A 98 5.44 4.04 3.07
CA GLY A 98 4.51 2.98 3.45
C GLY A 98 5.08 1.63 3.08
N LEU A 99 5.51 0.88 4.09
CA LEU A 99 6.22 -0.37 3.87
C LEU A 99 5.48 -1.56 4.50
N ALA A 100 5.35 -2.64 3.73
CA ALA A 100 4.78 -3.89 4.21
C ALA A 100 5.66 -4.46 5.35
N GLY A 101 5.04 -4.74 6.50
CA GLY A 101 5.72 -5.23 7.71
C GLY A 101 6.09 -4.13 8.72
N ALA A 102 5.88 -2.86 8.41
CA ALA A 102 6.13 -1.74 9.33
C ALA A 102 5.15 -1.65 10.52
N GLY A 103 4.23 -2.61 10.69
CA GLY A 103 3.31 -2.65 11.84
C GLY A 103 3.99 -2.96 13.18
N HIS A 104 5.25 -3.44 13.16
CA HIS A 104 6.06 -3.63 14.37
C HIS A 104 6.97 -2.41 14.61
N ASP A 105 6.79 -1.74 15.75
CA ASP A 105 7.51 -0.50 16.07
C ASP A 105 9.03 -0.63 16.01
N GLU A 106 9.59 -1.75 16.46
CA GLU A 106 11.04 -1.98 16.43
C GLU A 106 11.58 -2.06 14.99
N ALA A 107 10.92 -2.85 14.13
CA ALA A 107 11.31 -3.00 12.73
C ALA A 107 11.17 -1.69 11.95
N ARG A 108 10.07 -0.96 12.22
CA ARG A 108 9.79 0.36 11.62
C ARG A 108 10.88 1.37 11.96
N ARG A 109 11.24 1.49 13.24
CA ARG A 109 12.32 2.39 13.69
C ARG A 109 13.67 2.02 13.11
N ALA A 110 14.01 0.72 13.05
CA ALA A 110 15.27 0.28 12.49
C ALA A 110 15.43 0.71 11.01
N ILE A 111 14.34 0.65 10.22
CA ILE A 111 14.35 1.09 8.82
C ILE A 111 14.33 2.60 8.70
N GLU A 112 13.57 3.30 9.54
CA GLU A 112 13.57 4.76 9.59
C GLU A 112 14.99 5.30 9.88
N ASP A 113 15.68 4.71 10.85
CA ASP A 113 17.08 5.03 11.17
C ASP A 113 18.04 4.68 10.02
N ALA A 114 17.83 3.54 9.34
CA ALA A 114 18.64 3.14 8.20
C ALA A 114 18.47 4.11 7.01
N LEU A 115 17.24 4.52 6.71
CA LEU A 115 16.91 5.50 5.68
C LEU A 115 17.43 6.89 6.03
N ALA A 116 17.30 7.33 7.29
CA ALA A 116 17.82 8.64 7.72
C ALA A 116 19.35 8.75 7.49
N LYS A 117 20.09 7.65 7.65
CA LYS A 117 21.55 7.60 7.42
C LYS A 117 21.96 7.69 5.96
N THR A 118 21.06 7.42 5.00
CA THR A 118 21.40 7.46 3.57
C THR A 118 21.46 8.89 3.02
N GLY A 119 20.84 9.86 3.70
CA GLY A 119 20.73 11.23 3.23
C GLY A 119 19.78 11.40 2.03
N VAL A 120 18.88 10.43 1.81
CA VAL A 120 17.87 10.49 0.73
C VAL A 120 16.88 11.65 0.90
N ALA A 121 16.59 12.03 2.15
CA ALA A 121 15.77 13.18 2.50
C ALA A 121 16.23 13.80 3.84
N GLU A 122 15.90 15.08 4.07
CA GLU A 122 16.20 15.78 5.33
C GLU A 122 15.37 15.23 6.50
N SER A 123 14.16 14.75 6.22
CA SER A 123 13.27 14.09 7.17
C SER A 123 12.74 12.79 6.58
N VAL A 124 12.67 11.74 7.38
CA VAL A 124 12.15 10.43 6.98
C VAL A 124 11.05 10.02 7.95
N VAL A 125 9.96 9.49 7.42
CA VAL A 125 8.86 8.90 8.16
C VAL A 125 8.56 7.55 7.55
N VAL A 126 8.48 6.51 8.39
CA VAL A 126 8.07 5.17 7.96
C VAL A 126 6.74 4.83 8.62
N GLY A 127 5.78 4.42 7.80
CA GLY A 127 4.50 3.84 8.20
C GLY A 127 4.22 2.57 7.41
N THR A 128 2.98 2.10 7.49
CA THR A 128 2.54 0.87 6.81
C THR A 128 2.08 1.11 5.38
N ASP A 129 2.13 0.05 4.57
CA ASP A 129 1.55 0.01 3.22
C ASP A 129 0.03 0.30 3.24
N VAL A 130 -0.67 -0.17 4.28
CA VAL A 130 -2.10 0.12 4.47
C VAL A 130 -2.35 1.61 4.75
N GLU A 131 -1.49 2.31 5.48
CA GLU A 131 -1.67 3.75 5.76
C GLU A 131 -1.58 4.60 4.48
N VAL A 132 -0.63 4.31 3.59
CA VAL A 132 -0.46 5.07 2.34
C VAL A 132 -1.55 4.77 1.34
N ALA A 133 -1.98 3.50 1.25
CA ALA A 133 -3.10 3.12 0.40
C ALA A 133 -4.40 3.75 0.91
N PHE A 134 -4.58 3.81 2.24
CA PHE A 134 -5.74 4.46 2.84
C PHE A 134 -5.75 5.96 2.54
N HIS A 135 -4.64 6.65 2.79
CA HIS A 135 -4.55 8.08 2.54
C HIS A 135 -4.62 8.39 1.05
N ASP A 136 -4.17 7.48 0.18
CA ASP A 136 -4.47 7.64 -1.24
C ASP A 136 -5.98 7.66 -1.46
N ALA A 137 -6.69 6.66 -0.94
CA ALA A 137 -8.13 6.47 -1.11
C ALA A 137 -8.99 7.61 -0.54
N PHE A 138 -8.74 8.02 0.70
CA PHE A 138 -9.63 8.85 1.52
C PHE A 138 -9.00 10.15 2.01
N ASP A 139 -7.75 10.43 1.65
CA ASP A 139 -7.02 11.61 2.12
C ASP A 139 -6.98 11.65 3.66
N SER A 140 -7.32 12.79 4.27
CA SER A 140 -7.47 12.92 5.72
C SER A 140 -8.84 12.42 6.24
N GLY A 141 -9.77 12.09 5.35
CA GLY A 141 -11.17 11.76 5.65
C GLY A 141 -11.42 10.35 6.21
N PRO A 142 -12.64 10.09 6.68
CA PRO A 142 -13.06 8.78 7.15
C PRO A 142 -13.27 7.82 5.97
N GLY A 143 -13.15 6.51 6.23
CA GLY A 143 -13.37 5.50 5.21
C GLY A 143 -12.99 4.10 5.67
N ILE A 144 -13.31 3.11 4.84
CA ILE A 144 -12.97 1.69 5.07
C ILE A 144 -12.06 1.24 3.94
N MET A 145 -11.06 0.44 4.25
CA MET A 145 -10.26 -0.26 3.26
C MET A 145 -10.14 -1.73 3.60
N LEU A 146 -10.29 -2.58 2.59
CA LEU A 146 -9.97 -3.99 2.67
C LEU A 146 -8.77 -4.28 1.78
N VAL A 147 -7.74 -4.87 2.38
CA VAL A 147 -6.53 -5.32 1.68
C VAL A 147 -6.54 -6.83 1.60
N ALA A 148 -6.36 -7.38 0.39
CA ALA A 148 -6.17 -8.81 0.17
C ALA A 148 -5.11 -9.05 -0.92
N GLY A 149 -3.93 -9.50 -0.47
CA GLY A 149 -2.77 -9.84 -1.29
C GLY A 149 -2.08 -11.07 -0.71
N THR A 150 -0.78 -10.98 -0.43
CA THR A 150 -0.06 -12.05 0.30
C THR A 150 -0.65 -12.29 1.68
N GLY A 151 -1.07 -11.23 2.37
CA GLY A 151 -1.87 -11.26 3.61
C GLY A 151 -3.22 -10.57 3.43
N SER A 152 -3.95 -10.39 4.52
CA SER A 152 -5.23 -9.66 4.51
C SER A 152 -5.47 -8.86 5.79
N ILE A 153 -6.15 -7.72 5.64
CA ILE A 153 -6.56 -6.82 6.73
C ILE A 153 -7.73 -5.95 6.28
N ALA A 154 -8.66 -5.65 7.19
CA ALA A 154 -9.59 -4.55 7.06
C ALA A 154 -9.18 -3.42 7.99
N TRP A 155 -9.22 -2.19 7.49
CA TRP A 155 -8.75 -0.99 8.17
C TRP A 155 -9.78 0.11 8.00
N ALA A 156 -10.05 0.89 9.04
CA ALA A 156 -11.00 2.00 8.95
C ALA A 156 -10.52 3.21 9.75
N ARG A 157 -10.79 4.40 9.21
CA ARG A 157 -10.70 5.67 9.93
C ARG A 157 -12.11 6.16 10.22
N ARG A 158 -12.42 6.34 11.49
CA ARG A 158 -13.70 6.87 11.96
C ARG A 158 -13.78 8.38 11.71
N LEU A 159 -14.98 8.94 11.88
CA LEU A 159 -15.24 10.38 11.77
C LEU A 159 -14.47 11.23 12.77
N ASP A 160 -14.14 10.67 13.94
CA ASP A 160 -13.32 11.33 14.96
C ASP A 160 -11.80 11.19 14.70
N GLY A 161 -11.41 10.59 13.57
CA GLY A 161 -10.02 10.33 13.21
C GLY A 161 -9.44 9.05 13.82
N THR A 162 -10.16 8.36 14.71
CA THR A 162 -9.67 7.11 15.32
C THR A 162 -9.52 6.02 14.26
N VAL A 163 -8.39 5.34 14.30
CA VAL A 163 -8.10 4.20 13.43
C VAL A 163 -8.45 2.89 14.15
N VAL A 164 -9.12 2.00 13.44
CA VAL A 164 -9.38 0.63 13.88
C VAL A 164 -9.05 -0.36 12.76
N SER A 165 -8.66 -1.58 13.12
CA SER A 165 -8.34 -2.65 12.18
C SER A 165 -8.90 -3.99 12.64
N VAL A 166 -9.25 -4.82 11.67
CA VAL A 166 -9.68 -6.22 11.85
C VAL A 166 -8.82 -7.11 10.96
N GLY A 167 -8.33 -8.21 11.51
CA GLY A 167 -7.37 -9.07 10.83
C GLY A 167 -5.95 -8.53 10.93
N GLY A 168 -5.10 -8.84 9.96
CA GLY A 168 -3.69 -8.41 9.97
C GLY A 168 -2.81 -9.12 11.02
N TRP A 169 -3.30 -10.18 11.66
CA TRP A 169 -2.56 -10.94 12.68
C TRP A 169 -1.41 -11.82 12.13
N GLY A 170 -1.23 -11.82 10.81
CA GLY A 170 -0.21 -12.58 10.11
C GLY A 170 -0.53 -14.07 9.95
N GLN A 171 0.35 -14.79 9.25
CA GLN A 171 0.06 -16.09 8.65
C GLN A 171 -0.23 -17.23 9.64
N HIS A 172 0.20 -17.06 10.89
CA HIS A 172 0.07 -18.06 11.94
C HIS A 172 -1.22 -17.92 12.74
N MET A 173 -1.77 -16.70 12.82
CA MET A 173 -2.94 -16.38 13.66
C MET A 173 -4.12 -15.81 12.87
N GLY A 174 -3.95 -15.48 11.58
CA GLY A 174 -5.01 -14.92 10.74
C GLY A 174 -4.70 -15.08 9.25
N ASP A 175 -4.76 -13.96 8.52
CA ASP A 175 -4.63 -13.89 7.05
C ASP A 175 -5.80 -14.59 6.30
N GLU A 176 -6.99 -14.59 6.88
CA GLU A 176 -8.19 -15.11 6.22
C GLU A 176 -8.54 -14.27 4.99
N GLY A 177 -8.78 -14.93 3.86
CA GLY A 177 -8.97 -14.31 2.56
C GLY A 177 -7.70 -13.97 1.81
N SER A 178 -6.52 -14.22 2.38
CA SER A 178 -5.24 -13.91 1.74
C SER A 178 -4.79 -14.96 0.73
N GLY A 179 -3.79 -14.59 -0.06
CA GLY A 179 -3.13 -15.50 -0.99
C GLY A 179 -2.36 -16.59 -0.27
N TYR A 180 -1.76 -16.27 0.89
CA TYR A 180 -1.10 -17.28 1.72
C TYR A 180 -2.09 -18.35 2.19
N GLN A 181 -3.27 -17.95 2.67
CA GLN A 181 -4.30 -18.91 3.06
C GLN A 181 -4.70 -19.79 1.87
N ILE A 182 -4.95 -19.19 0.71
CA ILE A 182 -5.33 -19.93 -0.51
C ILE A 182 -4.26 -20.96 -0.88
N GLY A 183 -2.98 -20.55 -0.91
CA GLY A 183 -1.87 -21.46 -1.21
C GLY A 183 -1.71 -22.57 -0.18
N ARG A 184 -1.77 -22.24 1.12
CA ARG A 184 -1.73 -23.21 2.21
C ARG A 184 -2.87 -24.23 2.12
N ASP A 185 -4.08 -23.76 1.84
CA ASP A 185 -5.26 -24.61 1.77
C ASP A 185 -5.25 -25.49 0.50
N ALA A 186 -4.61 -25.03 -0.59
CA ALA A 186 -4.31 -25.85 -1.76
C ALA A 186 -3.32 -26.99 -1.45
N LEU A 187 -2.21 -26.70 -0.76
CA LEU A 187 -1.26 -27.73 -0.34
C LEU A 187 -1.91 -28.76 0.60
N ARG A 188 -2.72 -28.29 1.55
CA ARG A 188 -3.50 -29.17 2.44
C ARG A 188 -4.52 -30.01 1.67
N CYS A 189 -5.11 -29.49 0.60
CA CYS A 189 -6.01 -30.24 -0.27
C CYS A 189 -5.25 -31.34 -1.03
N ILE A 190 -4.09 -31.03 -1.60
CA ILE A 190 -3.22 -32.02 -2.26
C ILE A 190 -2.86 -33.15 -1.29
N ALA A 191 -2.43 -32.82 -0.07
CA ALA A 191 -2.10 -33.82 0.94
C ALA A 191 -3.30 -34.73 1.29
N ARG A 192 -4.51 -34.17 1.37
CA ARG A 192 -5.75 -34.94 1.60
C ARG A 192 -6.17 -35.77 0.39
N ALA A 193 -5.85 -35.35 -0.83
CA ALA A 193 -6.12 -36.14 -2.02
C ALA A 193 -5.16 -37.35 -2.09
N GLU A 194 -3.88 -37.12 -1.77
CA GLU A 194 -2.83 -38.14 -1.77
C GLU A 194 -3.12 -39.28 -0.78
N ASP A 195 -3.64 -38.95 0.41
CA ASP A 195 -4.00 -39.95 1.42
C ASP A 195 -5.42 -40.54 1.27
N GLY A 196 -6.18 -40.11 0.25
CA GLY A 196 -7.54 -40.58 -0.03
C GLY A 196 -8.64 -39.99 0.85
N ARG A 197 -8.36 -38.97 1.69
CA ARG A 197 -9.40 -38.25 2.47
C ARG A 197 -10.22 -37.27 1.62
N GLU A 198 -9.70 -36.86 0.47
CA GLU A 198 -10.41 -36.10 -0.55
C GLU A 198 -10.29 -36.78 -1.92
N LYS A 199 -11.16 -36.39 -2.86
CA LYS A 199 -11.05 -36.85 -4.26
C LYS A 199 -9.79 -36.25 -4.90
N PRO A 200 -9.20 -36.93 -5.91
CA PRO A 200 -8.15 -36.34 -6.73
C PRO A 200 -8.55 -34.97 -7.29
N THR A 201 -7.59 -34.05 -7.33
CA THR A 201 -7.76 -32.66 -7.78
C THR A 201 -6.74 -32.31 -8.84
N ALA A 202 -7.14 -31.49 -9.82
CA ALA A 202 -6.22 -30.99 -10.85
C ALA A 202 -5.11 -30.09 -10.28
N LEU A 203 -5.25 -29.63 -9.03
CA LEU A 203 -4.25 -28.83 -8.33
C LEU A 203 -2.90 -29.54 -8.18
N CYS A 204 -2.93 -30.87 -7.97
CA CYS A 204 -1.72 -31.65 -7.73
C CYS A 204 -0.76 -31.50 -8.92
N ASP A 205 -1.22 -31.86 -10.12
CA ASP A 205 -0.41 -31.83 -11.34
C ASP A 205 0.02 -30.40 -11.71
N LEU A 206 -0.84 -29.40 -11.48
CA LEU A 206 -0.52 -28.00 -11.77
C LEU A 206 0.62 -27.47 -10.89
N ILE A 207 0.58 -27.78 -9.60
CA ILE A 207 1.57 -27.29 -8.64
C ILE A 207 2.86 -28.10 -8.75
N LEU A 208 2.79 -29.43 -8.88
CA LEU A 208 3.98 -30.26 -9.13
C LEU A 208 4.68 -29.84 -10.43
N GLY A 209 3.92 -29.66 -11.51
CA GLY A 209 4.45 -29.22 -12.79
C GLY A 209 5.08 -27.83 -12.74
N HIS A 210 4.56 -26.90 -11.94
CA HIS A 210 5.16 -25.58 -11.75
C HIS A 210 6.53 -25.64 -11.09
N HIS A 211 6.68 -26.49 -10.07
CA HIS A 211 7.93 -26.65 -9.34
C HIS A 211 8.90 -27.65 -9.98
N GLY A 212 8.45 -28.41 -10.99
CA GLY A 212 9.24 -29.51 -11.58
C GLY A 212 9.42 -30.68 -10.62
N PHE A 213 8.46 -30.89 -9.71
CA PHE A 213 8.48 -31.98 -8.75
C PHE A 213 7.83 -33.24 -9.31
N GLU A 214 8.38 -34.40 -8.99
CA GLU A 214 7.85 -35.70 -9.42
C GLU A 214 6.74 -36.22 -8.48
N ASP A 215 6.73 -35.78 -7.22
CA ASP A 215 5.81 -36.29 -6.20
C ASP A 215 5.39 -35.25 -5.16
N VAL A 216 4.34 -35.60 -4.40
CA VAL A 216 3.79 -34.76 -3.31
C VAL A 216 4.77 -34.62 -2.14
N GLN A 217 5.68 -35.59 -1.93
CA GLN A 217 6.68 -35.50 -0.85
C GLN A 217 7.66 -34.33 -1.06
N SER A 218 7.98 -34.03 -2.32
CA SER A 218 8.81 -32.88 -2.69
C SER A 218 8.18 -31.54 -2.24
N LEU A 219 6.85 -31.44 -2.23
CA LEU A 219 6.14 -30.26 -1.73
C LEU A 219 6.31 -30.08 -0.21
N VAL A 220 6.47 -31.16 0.55
CA VAL A 220 6.71 -31.11 2.01
C VAL A 220 8.07 -30.49 2.31
N GLY A 221 9.10 -30.85 1.53
CA GLY A 221 10.42 -30.24 1.64
C GLY A 221 10.38 -28.75 1.29
N TRP A 222 9.73 -28.41 0.18
CA TRP A 222 9.62 -27.03 -0.28
C TRP A 222 8.88 -26.11 0.70
N ILE A 223 7.70 -26.53 1.20
CA ILE A 223 6.91 -25.67 2.11
C ILE A 223 7.65 -25.39 3.44
N GLY A 224 8.60 -26.25 3.83
CA GLY A 224 9.42 -26.06 5.02
C GLY A 224 10.40 -24.87 4.93
N THR A 225 10.77 -24.46 3.71
CA THR A 225 11.66 -23.31 3.48
C THR A 225 11.00 -22.17 2.70
N ALA A 226 9.83 -22.42 2.11
CA ALA A 226 9.09 -21.43 1.34
C ALA A 226 8.69 -20.22 2.18
N SER A 227 8.92 -19.04 1.63
CA SER A 227 8.41 -17.79 2.17
C SER A 227 6.88 -17.70 2.06
N LYS A 228 6.26 -16.85 2.89
CA LYS A 228 4.83 -16.52 2.80
C LYS A 228 4.41 -16.13 1.38
N ARG A 229 5.29 -15.42 0.67
CA ARG A 229 5.05 -14.94 -0.69
C ARG A 229 5.07 -16.07 -1.71
N GLU A 230 5.99 -17.01 -1.60
CA GLU A 230 6.05 -18.19 -2.48
C GLU A 230 4.82 -19.07 -2.33
N VAL A 231 4.31 -19.23 -1.09
CA VAL A 231 3.03 -19.92 -0.86
C VAL A 231 1.87 -19.16 -1.46
N ALA A 232 1.82 -17.84 -1.29
CA ALA A 232 0.78 -17.00 -1.90
C ALA A 232 0.84 -16.99 -3.44
N ALA A 233 2.02 -17.22 -4.02
CA ALA A 233 2.21 -17.34 -5.46
C ALA A 233 1.54 -18.59 -6.06
N LEU A 234 0.95 -19.48 -5.24
CA LEU A 234 0.16 -20.61 -5.72
C LEU A 234 -1.27 -20.23 -6.17
N VAL A 235 -1.76 -19.03 -5.83
CA VAL A 235 -3.12 -18.55 -6.17
C VAL A 235 -3.47 -18.69 -7.66
N PRO A 236 -2.59 -18.39 -8.63
CA PRO A 236 -2.90 -18.55 -10.05
C PRO A 236 -3.22 -20.00 -10.44
N PHE A 237 -2.58 -21.00 -9.82
CA PHE A 237 -2.89 -22.42 -10.07
C PHE A 237 -4.26 -22.79 -9.52
N VAL A 238 -4.60 -22.28 -8.34
CA VAL A 238 -5.94 -22.46 -7.74
C VAL A 238 -7.02 -21.84 -8.62
N THR A 239 -6.79 -20.61 -9.08
CA THR A 239 -7.73 -19.91 -9.96
C THR A 239 -7.88 -20.63 -11.30
N LYS A 240 -6.78 -21.10 -11.89
CA LYS A 240 -6.78 -21.87 -13.13
C LYS A 240 -7.58 -23.17 -12.99
N ALA A 241 -7.33 -23.96 -11.94
CA ALA A 241 -8.05 -25.20 -11.69
C ALA A 241 -9.56 -24.94 -11.45
N ALA A 242 -9.90 -23.91 -10.67
CA ALA A 242 -11.28 -23.52 -10.45
C ALA A 242 -11.99 -23.13 -11.77
N GLY A 243 -11.32 -22.38 -12.65
CA GLY A 243 -11.81 -22.04 -13.98
C GLY A 243 -12.03 -23.24 -14.90
N GLN A 244 -11.27 -24.33 -14.69
CA GLN A 244 -11.44 -25.61 -15.38
C GLN A 244 -12.49 -26.53 -14.74
N GLY A 245 -13.17 -26.08 -13.69
CA GLY A 245 -14.25 -26.82 -13.03
C GLY A 245 -13.82 -27.65 -11.82
N ASP A 246 -12.56 -27.57 -11.37
CA ASP A 246 -12.08 -28.27 -10.18
C ASP A 246 -12.86 -27.81 -8.93
N ARG A 247 -13.55 -28.76 -8.29
CA ARG A 247 -14.43 -28.47 -7.15
C ARG A 247 -13.67 -28.09 -5.89
N ALA A 248 -12.48 -28.64 -5.68
CA ALA A 248 -11.69 -28.34 -4.50
C ALA A 248 -11.16 -26.91 -4.54
N SER A 249 -10.70 -26.48 -5.71
CA SER A 249 -10.20 -25.13 -5.98
C SER A 249 -11.29 -24.08 -5.83
N LYS A 250 -12.49 -24.34 -6.39
CA LYS A 250 -13.66 -23.47 -6.18
C LYS A 250 -13.98 -23.30 -4.70
N ARG A 251 -13.97 -24.39 -3.93
CA ARG A 251 -14.21 -24.36 -2.48
C ARG A 251 -13.14 -23.56 -1.73
N ILE A 252 -11.87 -23.66 -2.12
CA ILE A 252 -10.78 -22.88 -1.52
C ILE A 252 -11.00 -21.39 -1.75
N LEU A 253 -11.33 -20.97 -2.97
CA LEU A 253 -11.60 -19.55 -3.29
C LEU A 253 -12.84 -19.04 -2.54
N GLN A 254 -13.91 -19.82 -2.50
CA GLN A 254 -15.12 -19.49 -1.73
C GLN A 254 -14.81 -19.31 -0.24
N PHE A 255 -13.98 -20.17 0.34
CA PHE A 255 -13.57 -20.07 1.73
C PHE A 255 -12.74 -18.80 1.99
N ALA A 256 -11.89 -18.40 1.05
CA ALA A 256 -11.17 -17.12 1.12
C ALA A 256 -12.13 -15.93 1.09
N VAL A 257 -13.15 -15.93 0.21
CA VAL A 257 -14.18 -14.87 0.17
C VAL A 257 -14.97 -14.81 1.48
N GLN A 258 -15.30 -15.95 2.09
CA GLN A 258 -15.95 -15.95 3.42
C GLN A 258 -15.04 -15.36 4.51
N GLY A 259 -13.74 -15.60 4.45
CA GLY A 259 -12.76 -14.95 5.33
C GLY A 259 -12.77 -13.42 5.21
N LEU A 260 -12.76 -12.91 3.97
CA LEU A 260 -12.85 -11.48 3.69
C LEU A 260 -14.20 -10.89 4.12
N ARG A 261 -15.29 -11.63 3.93
CA ARG A 261 -16.62 -11.24 4.43
C ARG A 261 -16.60 -11.04 5.95
N GLY A 262 -15.99 -11.96 6.70
CA GLY A 262 -15.86 -11.82 8.16
C GLY A 262 -15.08 -10.56 8.56
N HIS A 263 -14.07 -10.17 7.78
CA HIS A 263 -13.34 -8.91 8.00
C HIS A 263 -14.26 -7.70 7.78
N LEU A 264 -15.07 -7.70 6.71
CA LEU A 264 -15.99 -6.61 6.39
C LEU A 264 -17.09 -6.46 7.43
N GLU A 265 -17.71 -7.56 7.86
CA GLU A 265 -18.77 -7.54 8.87
C GLU A 265 -18.24 -7.01 10.21
N ALA A 266 -17.09 -7.51 10.65
CA ALA A 266 -16.49 -7.08 11.92
C ALA A 266 -15.96 -5.64 11.85
N ILE A 267 -15.33 -5.20 10.74
CA ILE A 267 -14.85 -3.81 10.66
C ILE A 267 -16.02 -2.84 10.70
N LEU A 268 -17.15 -3.15 10.06
CA LEU A 268 -18.36 -2.32 10.09
C LEU A 268 -18.93 -2.17 11.49
N GLU A 269 -18.99 -3.26 12.25
CA GLU A 269 -19.45 -3.26 13.64
C GLU A 269 -18.60 -2.35 14.52
N VAL A 270 -17.27 -2.40 14.38
CA VAL A 270 -16.35 -1.65 15.24
C VAL A 270 -15.98 -0.27 14.74
N SER A 271 -16.35 0.13 13.52
CA SER A 271 -15.96 1.43 12.92
C SER A 271 -17.11 2.42 12.76
N GLY A 272 -18.35 1.96 12.85
CA GLY A 272 -19.53 2.84 12.79
C GLY A 272 -19.70 3.74 14.03
N PRO A 273 -20.68 4.65 14.02
CA PRO A 273 -21.62 4.90 12.92
C PRO A 273 -21.00 5.70 11.76
N TRP A 274 -21.42 5.39 10.54
CA TRP A 274 -21.05 6.11 9.31
C TRP A 274 -22.16 7.10 8.93
N VAL A 275 -21.81 8.34 8.62
CA VAL A 275 -22.77 9.42 8.28
C VAL A 275 -23.34 9.24 6.88
N ASP A 276 -22.48 8.93 5.91
CA ASP A 276 -22.88 8.67 4.53
C ASP A 276 -23.24 7.19 4.34
N GLN A 277 -24.35 6.95 3.64
CA GLN A 277 -24.85 5.62 3.30
C GLN A 277 -25.15 5.56 1.80
N PRO A 278 -24.54 4.64 1.04
CA PRO A 278 -23.56 3.64 1.49
C PRO A 278 -22.23 4.26 1.92
N ALA A 279 -21.56 3.69 2.92
CA ALA A 279 -20.19 4.08 3.25
C ALA A 279 -19.23 3.62 2.12
N ILE A 280 -18.20 4.42 1.85
CA ILE A 280 -17.25 4.12 0.78
C ILE A 280 -16.16 3.17 1.30
N ILE A 281 -15.88 2.12 0.53
CA ILE A 281 -14.78 1.20 0.76
C ILE A 281 -13.78 1.21 -0.38
N ALA A 282 -12.50 1.29 -0.04
CA ALA A 282 -11.41 1.05 -0.97
C ALA A 282 -10.97 -0.43 -0.90
N LEU A 283 -10.66 -1.02 -2.06
CA LEU A 283 -10.13 -2.37 -2.15
C LEU A 283 -8.70 -2.32 -2.67
N SER A 284 -7.77 -2.95 -1.95
CA SER A 284 -6.35 -2.98 -2.33
C SER A 284 -5.79 -4.40 -2.31
N GLY A 285 -4.76 -4.65 -3.11
CA GLY A 285 -4.10 -5.95 -3.22
C GLY A 285 -4.56 -6.81 -4.40
N GLY A 286 -3.65 -7.64 -4.89
CA GLY A 286 -3.78 -8.39 -6.15
C GLY A 286 -4.91 -9.43 -6.18
N LEU A 287 -5.55 -9.74 -5.06
CA LEU A 287 -6.72 -10.63 -5.05
C LEU A 287 -8.04 -9.92 -5.34
N VAL A 288 -8.12 -8.64 -4.96
CA VAL A 288 -9.38 -7.86 -4.92
C VAL A 288 -9.33 -6.57 -5.73
N TRP A 289 -8.19 -6.28 -6.36
CA TRP A 289 -8.09 -5.27 -7.43
C TRP A 289 -8.99 -5.63 -8.62
N ARG A 290 -9.23 -4.67 -9.52
CA ARG A 290 -10.03 -4.92 -10.74
C ARG A 290 -9.41 -6.03 -11.59
N GLY A 291 -10.16 -7.09 -11.84
CA GLY A 291 -9.65 -8.29 -12.56
C GLY A 291 -8.89 -9.27 -11.65
N GLY A 292 -8.82 -9.02 -10.34
CA GLY A 292 -8.32 -9.98 -9.36
C GLY A 292 -9.24 -11.20 -9.21
N PRO A 293 -8.69 -12.36 -8.81
CA PRO A 293 -9.43 -13.64 -8.76
C PRO A 293 -10.62 -13.65 -7.81
N LEU A 294 -10.66 -12.76 -6.80
CA LEU A 294 -11.76 -12.68 -5.83
C LEU A 294 -12.67 -11.46 -6.05
N ARG A 295 -12.36 -10.60 -7.04
CA ARG A 295 -13.02 -9.30 -7.21
C ARG A 295 -14.53 -9.42 -7.40
N ASP A 296 -14.95 -10.27 -8.31
CA ASP A 296 -16.36 -10.37 -8.71
C ASP A 296 -17.22 -10.89 -7.57
N GLU A 297 -16.78 -11.98 -6.91
CA GLU A 297 -17.48 -12.53 -5.76
C GLU A 297 -17.52 -11.55 -4.58
N LEU A 298 -16.41 -10.84 -4.33
CA LEU A 298 -16.34 -9.86 -3.25
C LEU A 298 -17.22 -8.63 -3.52
N THR A 299 -17.44 -8.25 -4.77
CA THR A 299 -18.31 -7.11 -5.12
C THR A 299 -19.73 -7.33 -4.59
N GLY A 300 -20.29 -8.52 -4.78
CA GLY A 300 -21.61 -8.85 -4.22
C GLY A 300 -21.64 -8.89 -2.68
N VAL A 301 -20.53 -9.28 -2.04
CA VAL A 301 -20.41 -9.22 -0.57
C VAL A 301 -20.42 -7.78 -0.08
N VAL A 302 -19.64 -6.91 -0.72
CA VAL A 302 -19.53 -5.49 -0.38
C VAL A 302 -20.89 -4.79 -0.52
N GLU A 303 -21.58 -5.00 -1.64
CA GLU A 303 -22.93 -4.47 -1.86
C GLU A 303 -23.92 -4.99 -0.82
N GLY A 304 -23.83 -6.28 -0.46
CA GLY A 304 -24.65 -6.90 0.59
C GLY A 304 -24.40 -6.32 1.99
N CYS A 305 -23.22 -5.76 2.23
CA CYS A 305 -22.88 -5.03 3.46
C CYS A 305 -23.31 -3.56 3.44
N GLY A 306 -23.97 -3.08 2.37
CA GLY A 306 -24.39 -1.68 2.23
C GLY A 306 -23.21 -0.73 1.97
N LEU A 307 -22.15 -1.22 1.35
CA LEU A 307 -20.95 -0.44 1.02
C LEU A 307 -20.85 -0.16 -0.48
N GLU A 308 -20.26 0.97 -0.82
CA GLU A 308 -19.93 1.34 -2.20
C GLU A 308 -18.42 1.25 -2.43
N ILE A 309 -18.01 0.50 -3.46
CA ILE A 309 -16.60 0.38 -3.78
C ILE A 309 -16.12 1.67 -4.47
N LEU A 310 -15.07 2.27 -3.92
CA LEU A 310 -14.37 3.38 -4.54
C LEU A 310 -13.96 3.03 -5.97
N ASN A 311 -14.57 3.72 -6.94
CA ASN A 311 -14.48 3.37 -8.36
C ASN A 311 -13.27 4.01 -9.07
N ARG A 312 -12.09 3.96 -8.46
CA ARG A 312 -10.82 4.37 -9.08
C ARG A 312 -9.68 3.48 -8.64
N ASP A 313 -8.62 3.49 -9.42
CA ASP A 313 -7.40 2.80 -9.04
C ASP A 313 -6.66 3.64 -7.97
N LEU A 314 -6.03 2.94 -7.04
CA LEU A 314 -5.22 3.56 -5.99
C LEU A 314 -3.79 3.73 -6.46
N ASP A 315 -3.16 4.81 -6.03
CA ASP A 315 -1.72 5.02 -6.17
C ASP A 315 -1.12 5.30 -4.78
N PRO A 316 -0.80 4.25 -4.01
CA PRO A 316 -0.34 4.44 -2.64
C PRO A 316 0.99 5.20 -2.55
N ALA A 317 1.84 5.16 -3.59
CA ALA A 317 3.05 6.00 -3.62
C ALA A 317 2.69 7.50 -3.65
N LEU A 318 1.66 7.89 -4.41
CA LEU A 318 1.12 9.25 -4.35
C LEU A 318 0.42 9.55 -3.02
N GLY A 319 -0.26 8.58 -2.40
CA GLY A 319 -0.77 8.71 -1.03
C GLY A 319 0.34 9.04 -0.04
N ALA A 320 1.46 8.31 -0.08
CA ALA A 320 2.64 8.58 0.72
C ALA A 320 3.20 9.98 0.46
N ALA A 321 3.26 10.41 -0.79
CA ALA A 321 3.77 11.74 -1.14
C ALA A 321 2.88 12.88 -0.62
N ARG A 322 1.56 12.68 -0.58
CA ARG A 322 0.63 13.65 0.01
C ARG A 322 0.80 13.75 1.53
N LEU A 323 0.94 12.62 2.23
CA LEU A 323 1.31 12.61 3.66
C LEU A 323 2.61 13.38 3.90
N ALA A 324 3.62 13.17 3.05
CA ALA A 324 4.90 13.87 3.13
C ALA A 324 4.71 15.40 3.00
N VAL A 325 3.91 15.87 2.03
CA VAL A 325 3.61 17.30 1.85
C VAL A 325 2.88 17.88 3.06
N GLU A 326 1.83 17.22 3.57
CA GLU A 326 1.06 17.68 4.74
C GLU A 326 1.94 17.83 5.99
N GLN A 327 2.83 16.86 6.23
CA GLN A 327 3.72 16.86 7.38
C GLN A 327 4.85 17.89 7.24
N GLY A 328 5.40 18.04 6.04
CA GLY A 328 6.42 19.06 5.74
C GLY A 328 5.93 20.50 5.90
N LEU A 329 4.61 20.73 5.70
CA LEU A 329 3.97 22.02 5.96
C LEU A 329 3.72 22.27 7.46
N SER A 330 3.41 21.23 8.22
CA SER A 330 3.04 21.33 9.65
C SER A 330 4.24 21.59 10.56
N ASN A 331 5.43 21.06 10.25
CA ASN A 331 6.65 21.23 11.06
C ASN A 331 7.32 22.62 10.93
N ARG A 332 6.69 23.58 10.24
CA ARG A 332 7.23 24.93 9.98
C ARG A 332 6.43 26.05 10.65
N GLN A 333 5.39 25.72 11.42
CA GLN A 333 4.64 26.64 12.28
C GLN A 333 5.18 26.60 13.71
#